data_AF-A0A544XT34-F1
#
_entry.id   AF-A0A544XT34-F1
#
_cell.length_a   1.000
_cell.length_b   1.000
_cell.length_c   1.000
_cell.angle_alpha   90.00
_cell.angle_beta   90.00
_cell.angle_gamma   90.00
#
_symmetry.space_group_name_H-M   'P 1'
#
loop_
_entity.id
_entity.type
_entity.pdbx_description
1 polymer ?
#
loop_
_entity_poly.entity_id
_entity_poly.type
_entity_poly.pdbx_seq_one_letter_code
_entity_poly.pdbx_strand_id
1 'polypeptide(L)'
;MHVFTTWVRAALAGGALASAVLIAAPAAHADNPATGKGPATAQSMPEIAARLPKITSADVLKLARSQIGISENAKGGGTKFQEWYMSTPRARETLARDGGKLADYLNAPWCDMFVSWVGQQLGIGPVMGADAYTVKHAQWFADHGRWGHTPKPGAVVFFAWSGSKHIDDINHVGFVVKDNGDGTIQTIEGNTGDGGAVEARTRPTWQVAGYGYPMYPGDLSASS
;
A
#
# COMPACT_ATOMS: atom_id res chain seq x y z
N MET A 1 -18.94 29.99 -55.34
CA MET A 1 -19.21 29.67 -56.76
C MET A 1 -18.58 28.31 -57.05
N HIS A 2 -19.42 27.34 -57.48
CA HIS A 2 -19.11 26.07 -58.16
C HIS A 2 -18.29 25.03 -57.35
N VAL A 3 -18.88 24.00 -56.69
CA VAL A 3 -19.69 22.85 -57.16
C VAL A 3 -18.96 21.98 -58.18
N PHE A 4 -18.68 20.72 -57.84
CA PHE A 4 -18.96 19.55 -58.70
C PHE A 4 -19.16 18.27 -57.87
N THR A 5 -20.16 17.52 -58.27
CA THR A 5 -20.83 16.41 -57.61
C THR A 5 -20.65 15.13 -58.43
N THR A 6 -20.51 13.97 -57.75
CA THR A 6 -20.87 12.58 -58.14
C THR A 6 -20.26 11.98 -59.44
N TRP A 7 -19.96 10.69 -59.53
CA TRP A 7 -20.94 9.61 -59.80
C TRP A 7 -20.51 8.21 -59.30
N VAL A 8 -21.55 7.46 -58.97
CA VAL A 8 -21.70 6.07 -58.52
C VAL A 8 -21.32 5.04 -59.59
N ARG A 9 -20.85 3.85 -59.17
CA ARG A 9 -21.22 2.56 -59.81
C ARG A 9 -21.46 1.48 -58.76
N ALA A 10 -22.69 0.96 -58.75
CA ALA A 10 -23.10 -0.28 -58.10
C ALA A 10 -23.08 -1.43 -59.12
N ALA A 11 -22.80 -2.64 -58.67
CA ALA A 11 -23.22 -3.88 -59.35
C ALA A 11 -23.49 -4.98 -58.30
N LEU A 12 -24.71 -5.52 -58.38
CA LEU A 12 -25.23 -6.67 -57.65
C LEU A 12 -24.75 -7.98 -58.29
N ALA A 13 -24.56 -9.02 -57.48
CA ALA A 13 -24.80 -10.41 -57.90
C ALA A 13 -25.18 -11.25 -56.67
N GLY A 14 -26.42 -11.74 -56.68
CA GLY A 14 -26.92 -12.72 -55.71
C GLY A 14 -26.59 -14.16 -56.14
N GLY A 15 -26.66 -15.06 -55.17
CA GLY A 15 -26.61 -16.51 -55.37
C GLY A 15 -26.81 -17.24 -54.05
N ALA A 16 -28.02 -17.71 -53.79
CA ALA A 16 -28.35 -18.63 -52.72
C ALA A 16 -28.39 -20.06 -53.26
N LEU A 17 -27.79 -21.02 -52.55
CA LEU A 17 -28.13 -22.45 -52.62
C LEU A 17 -27.89 -23.13 -51.26
N ALA A 18 -28.72 -24.14 -50.99
CA ALA A 18 -29.09 -24.65 -49.68
C ALA A 18 -28.27 -25.87 -49.18
N SER A 19 -28.27 -26.00 -47.85
CA SER A 19 -28.30 -27.21 -47.01
C SER A 19 -27.48 -28.46 -47.33
N ALA A 20 -26.58 -28.81 -46.39
CA ALA A 20 -26.33 -30.21 -46.01
C ALA A 20 -26.20 -30.31 -44.48
N VAL A 21 -27.13 -31.05 -43.88
CA VAL A 21 -27.12 -31.48 -42.48
C VAL A 21 -26.11 -32.63 -42.34
N LEU A 22 -25.18 -32.53 -41.38
CA LEU A 22 -24.46 -33.68 -40.85
C LEU A 22 -24.62 -33.70 -39.34
N ILE A 23 -25.38 -34.70 -38.89
CA ILE A 23 -25.53 -35.11 -37.50
C ILE A 23 -24.31 -35.97 -37.17
N ALA A 24 -23.56 -35.60 -36.12
CA ALA A 24 -22.64 -36.51 -35.44
C ALA A 24 -22.90 -36.41 -33.93
N ALA A 25 -23.16 -37.57 -33.33
CA ALA A 25 -23.54 -37.81 -31.95
C ALA A 25 -22.39 -37.51 -30.95
N PRO A 26 -22.67 -37.43 -29.63
CA PRO A 26 -21.70 -36.99 -28.64
C PRO A 26 -20.74 -38.13 -28.27
N ALA A 27 -19.44 -37.84 -28.23
CA ALA A 27 -18.47 -38.73 -27.60
C ALA A 27 -18.49 -38.51 -26.09
N ALA A 28 -18.99 -39.51 -25.36
CA ALA A 28 -18.94 -39.60 -23.92
C ALA A 28 -17.53 -39.96 -23.42
N HIS A 29 -17.22 -39.45 -22.23
CA HIS A 29 -16.28 -39.93 -21.22
C HIS A 29 -14.84 -40.29 -21.62
N ALA A 30 -13.92 -39.38 -21.27
CA ALA A 30 -12.70 -39.77 -20.58
C ALA A 30 -12.72 -39.11 -19.19
N ASP A 31 -13.03 -39.93 -18.18
CA ASP A 31 -12.91 -39.56 -16.77
C ASP A 31 -11.43 -39.31 -16.46
N ASN A 32 -11.09 -38.06 -16.18
CA ASN A 32 -9.84 -37.73 -15.50
C ASN A 32 -10.15 -37.58 -14.01
N PRO A 33 -9.60 -38.42 -13.13
CA PRO A 33 -9.85 -38.31 -11.70
C PRO A 33 -9.24 -37.00 -11.19
N ALA A 34 -10.08 -36.22 -10.53
CA ALA A 34 -9.71 -34.98 -9.87
C ALA A 34 -8.54 -35.19 -8.91
N THR A 35 -7.35 -34.72 -9.29
CA THR A 35 -6.30 -34.39 -8.32
C THR A 35 -6.59 -32.98 -7.82
N GLY A 36 -7.14 -32.91 -6.62
CA GLY A 36 -7.55 -31.69 -5.96
C GLY A 36 -6.40 -30.68 -5.82
N LYS A 37 -6.73 -29.44 -6.13
CA LYS A 37 -6.40 -28.22 -5.38
C LYS A 37 -7.33 -27.15 -5.94
N GLY A 38 -8.46 -26.92 -5.26
CA GLY A 38 -9.16 -25.65 -5.42
C GLY A 38 -8.18 -24.50 -5.14
N PRO A 39 -8.44 -23.27 -5.62
CA PRO A 39 -7.57 -22.14 -5.33
C PRO A 39 -7.39 -22.07 -3.81
N ALA A 40 -6.13 -22.12 -3.36
CA ALA A 40 -5.82 -21.97 -1.95
C ALA A 40 -6.47 -20.67 -1.47
N THR A 41 -7.42 -20.76 -0.53
CA THR A 41 -8.06 -19.60 0.07
C THR A 41 -6.95 -18.73 0.65
N ALA A 42 -6.85 -17.48 0.20
CA ALA A 42 -5.90 -16.52 0.76
C ALA A 42 -6.12 -16.44 2.28
N GLN A 43 -5.05 -16.54 3.06
CA GLN A 43 -5.12 -16.49 4.52
C GLN A 43 -5.63 -15.12 4.96
N SER A 44 -6.52 -15.11 5.95
CA SER A 44 -7.04 -13.89 6.54
C SER A 44 -5.99 -13.17 7.41
N MET A 45 -6.14 -11.86 7.59
CA MET A 45 -5.26 -11.06 8.47
C MET A 45 -5.15 -11.63 9.90
N PRO A 46 -6.23 -12.08 10.57
CA PRO A 46 -6.13 -12.76 11.87
C PRO A 46 -5.27 -14.02 11.86
N GLU A 47 -5.40 -14.86 10.84
CA GLU A 47 -4.62 -16.11 10.72
C GLU A 47 -3.13 -15.82 10.49
N ILE A 48 -2.83 -14.77 9.72
CA ILE A 48 -1.46 -14.28 9.54
C ILE A 48 -0.93 -13.77 10.88
N ALA A 49 -1.65 -12.85 11.53
CA ALA A 49 -1.26 -12.25 12.81
C ALA A 49 -1.00 -13.30 13.90
N ALA A 50 -1.79 -14.37 13.96
CA ALA A 50 -1.64 -15.44 14.94
C ALA A 50 -0.27 -16.14 14.90
N ARG A 51 0.42 -16.10 13.76
CA ARG A 51 1.72 -16.76 13.52
C ARG A 51 2.92 -15.82 13.66
N LEU A 52 2.68 -14.52 13.80
CA LEU A 52 3.74 -13.51 13.92
C LEU A 52 4.20 -13.33 15.37
N PRO A 53 5.38 -12.72 15.60
CA PRO A 53 5.81 -12.34 16.93
C PRO A 53 4.75 -11.50 17.65
N LYS A 54 4.62 -11.69 18.98
CA LYS A 54 3.61 -11.02 19.82
C LYS A 54 3.97 -9.56 20.11
N ILE A 55 4.09 -8.77 19.06
CA ILE A 55 4.38 -7.34 19.10
C ILE A 55 3.12 -6.56 19.40
N THR A 56 3.24 -5.59 20.30
CA THR A 56 2.18 -4.65 20.66
C THR A 56 2.33 -3.32 19.92
N SER A 57 1.27 -2.51 19.91
CA SER A 57 1.36 -1.12 19.46
C SER A 57 2.41 -0.31 20.24
N ALA A 58 2.61 -0.60 21.53
CA ALA A 58 3.63 0.05 22.36
C ALA A 58 5.07 -0.30 21.93
N ASP A 59 5.31 -1.54 21.50
CA ASP A 59 6.62 -1.97 20.99
C ASP A 59 7.00 -1.25 19.69
N VAL A 60 6.02 -1.06 18.80
CA VAL A 60 6.19 -0.24 17.57
C VAL A 60 6.59 1.18 17.94
N LEU A 61 5.85 1.81 18.85
CA LEU A 61 6.16 3.17 19.28
C LEU A 61 7.52 3.26 19.99
N LYS A 62 7.90 2.24 20.76
CA LYS A 62 9.21 2.17 21.41
C LYS A 62 10.34 2.12 20.38
N LEU A 63 10.21 1.28 19.35
CA LEU A 63 11.22 1.19 18.29
C LEU A 63 11.27 2.46 17.45
N ALA A 64 10.11 3.01 17.06
CA ALA A 64 10.06 4.26 16.31
C ALA A 64 10.72 5.41 17.09
N ARG A 65 10.44 5.51 18.39
CA ARG A 65 10.97 6.58 19.25
C ARG A 65 12.49 6.48 19.45
N SER A 66 13.06 5.27 19.44
CA SER A 66 14.51 5.10 19.52
C SER A 66 15.26 5.51 18.25
N GLN A 67 14.54 5.87 17.18
CA GLN A 67 15.14 6.39 15.94
C GLN A 67 15.19 7.92 15.89
N ILE A 68 14.62 8.62 16.86
CA ILE A 68 14.61 10.10 16.90
C ILE A 68 16.03 10.64 16.79
N GLY A 69 16.21 11.65 15.93
CA GLY A 69 17.50 12.29 15.66
C GLY A 69 18.28 11.69 14.49
N ILE A 70 17.85 10.57 13.90
CA ILE A 70 18.40 10.13 12.61
C ILE A 70 17.94 11.13 11.54
N SER A 71 18.90 11.80 10.91
CA SER A 71 18.67 12.81 9.89
C SER A 71 19.25 12.40 8.55
N GLU A 72 18.74 13.03 7.50
CA GLU A 72 19.31 12.93 6.16
C GLU A 72 20.65 13.66 6.03
N ASN A 73 21.36 13.34 4.96
CA ASN A 73 22.55 14.02 4.49
C ASN A 73 22.17 15.32 3.74
N ALA A 74 23.18 16.09 3.32
CA ALA A 74 22.98 17.36 2.60
C ALA A 74 22.27 17.24 1.23
N LYS A 75 21.98 16.03 0.75
CA LYS A 75 21.26 15.76 -0.50
C LYS A 75 19.80 15.34 -0.29
N GLY A 76 19.29 15.39 0.95
CA GLY A 76 17.90 15.01 1.26
C GLY A 76 17.68 13.50 1.47
N GLY A 77 18.74 12.72 1.69
CA GLY A 77 18.60 11.32 2.04
C GLY A 77 19.84 10.67 2.63
N GLY A 78 20.22 9.50 2.13
CA GLY A 78 21.32 8.69 2.69
C GLY A 78 21.07 8.20 4.12
N THR A 79 19.81 8.11 4.53
CA THR A 79 19.46 7.50 5.80
C THR A 79 19.54 5.98 5.69
N LYS A 80 19.75 5.32 6.83
CA LYS A 80 19.69 3.86 6.91
C LYS A 80 18.35 3.27 6.44
N PHE A 81 17.26 4.06 6.45
CA PHE A 81 15.94 3.63 6.00
C PHE A 81 15.87 3.52 4.48
N GLN A 82 16.47 4.46 3.76
CA GLN A 82 16.59 4.39 2.30
C GLN A 82 17.54 3.26 1.89
N GLU A 83 18.70 3.16 2.54
CA GLU A 83 19.66 2.07 2.32
C GLU A 83 19.03 0.71 2.54
N TRP A 84 18.32 0.54 3.66
CA TRP A 84 17.55 -0.66 3.94
C TRP A 84 16.50 -0.91 2.86
N TYR A 85 15.68 0.09 2.51
CA TYR A 85 14.58 -0.12 1.58
C TYR A 85 15.09 -0.64 0.25
N MET A 86 16.17 -0.05 -0.29
CA MET A 86 16.83 -0.49 -1.52
C MET A 86 17.35 -1.94 -1.47
N SER A 87 17.65 -2.47 -0.28
CA SER A 87 18.09 -3.87 -0.10
C SER A 87 16.92 -4.87 -0.13
N THR A 88 15.68 -4.41 -0.03
CA THR A 88 14.51 -5.29 0.11
C THR A 88 13.98 -5.80 -1.24
N PRO A 89 13.34 -6.97 -1.28
CA PRO A 89 12.49 -7.38 -2.40
C PRO A 89 11.39 -6.37 -2.70
N ARG A 90 10.88 -5.68 -1.67
CA ARG A 90 9.83 -4.68 -1.81
C ARG A 90 10.24 -3.52 -2.72
N ALA A 91 11.49 -3.05 -2.64
CA ALA A 91 11.99 -2.04 -3.56
C ALA A 91 11.98 -2.48 -5.02
N ARG A 92 12.23 -3.78 -5.30
CA ARG A 92 12.14 -4.32 -6.66
C ARG A 92 10.68 -4.36 -7.15
N GLU A 93 9.76 -4.72 -6.28
CA GLU A 93 8.32 -4.74 -6.59
C GLU A 93 7.79 -3.34 -6.90
N THR A 94 8.16 -2.34 -6.10
CA THR A 94 7.71 -0.96 -6.32
C THR A 94 8.35 -0.35 -7.57
N LEU A 95 9.60 -0.65 -7.89
CA LEU A 95 10.19 -0.27 -9.19
C LEU A 95 9.48 -0.92 -10.38
N ALA A 96 9.08 -2.19 -10.26
CA ALA A 96 8.31 -2.86 -11.31
C ALA A 96 6.91 -2.25 -11.49
N ARG A 97 6.30 -1.77 -10.40
CA ARG A 97 4.98 -1.11 -10.40
C ARG A 97 5.04 0.32 -10.93
N ASP A 98 6.02 1.10 -10.49
CA ASP A 98 6.02 2.55 -10.62
C ASP A 98 7.07 3.07 -11.63
N GLY A 99 8.03 2.22 -12.03
CA GLY A 99 9.19 2.62 -12.83
C GLY A 99 10.31 3.25 -11.97
N GLY A 100 11.27 3.90 -12.63
CA GLY A 100 12.43 4.52 -11.98
C GLY A 100 13.64 3.59 -11.84
N LYS A 101 14.60 3.99 -11.00
CA LYS A 101 15.83 3.24 -10.73
C LYS A 101 16.03 3.04 -9.24
N LEU A 102 16.65 1.91 -8.86
CA LEU A 102 16.90 1.60 -7.46
C LEU A 102 17.68 2.71 -6.73
N ALA A 103 18.66 3.30 -7.40
CA ALA A 103 19.46 4.40 -6.84
C ALA A 103 18.65 5.67 -6.53
N ASP A 104 17.48 5.85 -7.15
CA ASP A 104 16.64 7.03 -6.93
C ASP A 104 16.09 7.07 -5.50
N TYR A 105 15.95 5.91 -4.85
CA TYR A 105 15.51 5.83 -3.45
C TYR A 105 16.51 6.42 -2.47
N LEU A 106 17.82 6.45 -2.79
CA LEU A 106 18.86 6.88 -1.85
C LEU A 106 18.63 8.31 -1.33
N ASN A 107 18.04 9.20 -2.14
CA ASN A 107 17.72 10.57 -1.74
C ASN A 107 16.25 10.95 -2.01
N ALA A 108 15.36 9.96 -2.11
CA ALA A 108 13.92 10.18 -2.19
C ALA A 108 13.32 10.50 -0.81
N PRO A 109 12.16 11.17 -0.74
CA PRO A 109 11.40 11.28 0.51
C PRO A 109 11.22 9.90 1.17
N TRP A 110 11.54 9.81 2.47
CA TRP A 110 11.76 8.53 3.14
C TRP A 110 10.85 8.29 4.34
N CYS A 111 9.83 9.13 4.54
CA CYS A 111 8.85 9.01 5.62
C CYS A 111 8.23 7.59 5.69
N ASP A 112 7.81 7.04 4.54
CA ASP A 112 7.17 5.71 4.51
C ASP A 112 8.18 4.56 4.51
N MET A 113 9.40 4.79 4.04
CA MET A 113 10.49 3.84 4.22
C MET A 113 10.82 3.66 5.70
N PHE A 114 10.77 4.73 6.49
CA PHE A 114 10.92 4.66 7.94
C PHE A 114 9.79 3.84 8.60
N VAL A 115 8.53 4.13 8.26
CA VAL A 115 7.38 3.36 8.78
C VAL A 115 7.50 1.89 8.40
N SER A 116 7.76 1.60 7.13
CA SER A 116 7.98 0.24 6.62
C SER A 116 9.13 -0.48 7.32
N TRP A 117 10.23 0.23 7.60
CA TRP A 117 11.39 -0.31 8.31
C TRP A 117 10.99 -0.76 9.71
N VAL A 118 10.27 0.07 10.48
CA VAL A 118 9.83 -0.26 11.84
C VAL A 118 9.02 -1.56 11.86
N GLY A 119 8.06 -1.72 10.95
CA GLY A 119 7.25 -2.94 10.88
C GLY A 119 8.05 -4.18 10.49
N GLN A 120 9.02 -4.02 9.60
CA GLN A 120 9.90 -5.10 9.16
C GLN A 120 10.89 -5.53 10.25
N GLN A 121 11.47 -4.59 11.00
CA GLN A 121 12.34 -4.92 12.13
C GLN A 121 11.63 -5.69 13.24
N LEU A 122 10.33 -5.46 13.41
CA LEU A 122 9.50 -6.13 14.40
C LEU A 122 8.86 -7.42 13.86
N GLY A 123 9.10 -7.78 12.60
CA GLY A 123 8.52 -8.99 11.98
C GLY A 123 7.01 -8.91 11.78
N ILE A 124 6.43 -7.71 11.73
CA ILE A 124 4.99 -7.47 11.56
C ILE A 124 4.62 -6.87 10.20
N GLY A 125 5.57 -6.81 9.26
CA GLY A 125 5.33 -6.36 7.89
C GLY A 125 4.06 -6.95 7.24
N PRO A 126 3.75 -8.26 7.37
CA PRO A 126 2.54 -8.83 6.78
C PRO A 126 1.22 -8.25 7.29
N VAL A 127 1.19 -7.69 8.50
CA VAL A 127 -0.03 -7.12 9.13
C VAL A 127 0.01 -5.61 9.26
N MET A 128 1.08 -4.98 8.77
CA MET A 128 1.26 -3.53 8.77
C MET A 128 1.41 -2.97 7.36
N GLY A 129 1.78 -3.78 6.37
CA GLY A 129 2.12 -3.28 5.05
C GLY A 129 3.54 -2.70 5.00
N ALA A 130 4.01 -2.42 3.78
CA ALA A 130 5.26 -1.73 3.52
C ALA A 130 5.25 -1.11 2.12
N ASP A 131 5.65 0.15 2.01
CA ASP A 131 5.88 0.84 0.74
C ASP A 131 6.88 2.00 0.93
N ALA A 132 7.39 2.53 -0.19
CA ALA A 132 8.07 3.82 -0.19
C ALA A 132 7.09 4.95 -0.55
N TYR A 133 5.98 4.61 -1.21
CA TYR A 133 4.97 5.57 -1.63
C TYR A 133 3.75 5.55 -0.70
N THR A 134 3.57 6.65 0.02
CA THR A 134 2.53 6.86 1.05
C THR A 134 1.11 6.51 0.57
N VAL A 135 0.75 6.91 -0.65
CA VAL A 135 -0.57 6.64 -1.24
C VAL A 135 -0.80 5.14 -1.39
N LYS A 136 0.23 4.39 -1.82
CA LYS A 136 0.11 2.94 -1.99
C LYS A 136 0.06 2.19 -0.67
N HIS A 137 0.74 2.70 0.35
CA HIS A 137 0.64 2.12 1.69
C HIS A 137 -0.74 2.39 2.33
N ALA A 138 -1.28 3.59 2.18
CA ALA A 138 -2.65 3.90 2.59
C ALA A 138 -3.68 3.03 1.83
N GLN A 139 -3.53 2.87 0.52
CA GLN A 139 -4.37 1.98 -0.28
C GLN A 139 -4.28 0.52 0.19
N TRP A 140 -3.08 0.05 0.56
CA TRP A 140 -2.92 -1.29 1.13
C TRP A 140 -3.77 -1.45 2.40
N PHE A 141 -3.77 -0.49 3.31
CA PHE A 141 -4.67 -0.54 4.48
C PHE A 141 -6.14 -0.55 4.09
N ALA A 142 -6.54 0.26 3.09
CA ALA A 142 -7.92 0.30 2.60
C ALA A 142 -8.35 -1.06 2.01
N ASP A 143 -7.52 -1.66 1.16
CA ASP A 143 -7.76 -2.95 0.50
C ASP A 143 -7.89 -4.11 1.51
N HIS A 144 -7.27 -3.98 2.68
CA HIS A 144 -7.34 -4.96 3.76
C HIS A 144 -8.44 -4.66 4.80
N GLY A 145 -9.27 -3.63 4.57
CA GLY A 145 -10.33 -3.24 5.50
C GLY A 145 -9.80 -2.66 6.82
N ARG A 146 -8.60 -2.06 6.79
CA ARG A 146 -7.85 -1.55 7.94
C ARG A 146 -7.59 -0.04 7.88
N TRP A 147 -8.34 0.67 7.05
CA TRP A 147 -8.33 2.13 6.97
C TRP A 147 -9.46 2.74 7.80
N GLY A 148 -9.22 3.91 8.42
CA GLY A 148 -10.28 4.70 9.06
C GLY A 148 -9.83 6.08 9.51
N HIS A 149 -10.61 6.71 10.39
CA HIS A 149 -10.48 8.14 10.72
C HIS A 149 -10.33 8.46 12.21
N THR A 150 -10.07 7.46 13.06
CA THR A 150 -9.92 7.64 14.51
C THR A 150 -8.46 7.45 14.91
N PRO A 151 -7.82 8.45 15.54
CA PRO A 151 -6.45 8.27 16.03
C PRO A 151 -6.41 7.20 17.12
N LYS A 152 -5.44 6.29 17.01
CA LYS A 152 -5.16 5.26 18.01
C LYS A 152 -3.65 5.12 18.18
N PRO A 153 -3.12 4.96 19.40
CA PRO A 153 -1.70 4.66 19.59
C PRO A 153 -1.23 3.50 18.71
N GLY A 154 -0.11 3.69 18.02
CA GLY A 154 0.44 2.74 17.06
C GLY A 154 -0.16 2.80 15.65
N ALA A 155 -1.32 3.42 15.45
CA ALA A 155 -1.87 3.58 14.09
C ALA A 155 -0.87 4.31 13.18
N VAL A 156 -0.82 3.90 11.92
CA VAL A 156 -0.06 4.61 10.88
C VAL A 156 -0.92 5.78 10.43
N VAL A 157 -0.52 7.01 10.72
CA VAL A 157 -1.23 8.22 10.31
C VAL A 157 -0.73 8.69 8.96
N PHE A 158 -1.64 9.06 8.08
CA PHE A 158 -1.35 9.60 6.76
C PHE A 158 -1.90 11.02 6.64
N PHE A 159 -1.05 11.93 6.17
CA PHE A 159 -1.37 13.35 6.08
C PHE A 159 -1.55 13.81 4.65
N ALA A 160 -2.54 14.68 4.44
CA ALA A 160 -2.70 15.50 3.25
C ALA A 160 -2.67 16.96 3.69
N TRP A 161 -1.62 17.70 3.32
CA TRP A 161 -1.40 19.06 3.82
C TRP A 161 -2.47 20.06 3.39
N SER A 162 -3.15 19.77 2.28
CA SER A 162 -4.34 20.49 1.82
C SER A 162 -5.55 20.35 2.75
N GLY A 163 -5.51 19.40 3.71
CA GLY A 163 -6.66 18.99 4.50
C GLY A 163 -7.57 18.00 3.79
N SER A 164 -7.21 17.52 2.60
CA SER A 164 -7.95 16.49 1.88
C SER A 164 -8.11 15.21 2.72
N LYS A 165 -9.16 14.45 2.40
CA LYS A 165 -9.46 13.14 3.00
C LYS A 165 -9.35 12.01 1.97
N HIS A 166 -8.89 12.33 0.76
CA HIS A 166 -8.66 11.35 -0.30
C HIS A 166 -7.27 10.75 -0.18
N ILE A 167 -7.17 9.44 -0.43
CA ILE A 167 -5.91 8.69 -0.36
C ILE A 167 -4.89 9.22 -1.39
N ASP A 168 -5.35 9.63 -2.57
CA ASP A 168 -4.48 10.12 -3.64
C ASP A 168 -3.80 11.47 -3.33
N ASP A 169 -4.30 12.21 -2.34
CA ASP A 169 -3.76 13.51 -1.93
C ASP A 169 -2.75 13.40 -0.77
N ILE A 170 -2.42 12.18 -0.32
CA ILE A 170 -1.53 11.95 0.81
C ILE A 170 -0.09 12.36 0.47
N ASN A 171 0.52 13.15 1.35
CA ASN A 171 1.87 13.67 1.20
C ASN A 171 2.87 13.05 2.18
N HIS A 172 2.42 12.58 3.34
CA HIS A 172 3.30 12.20 4.44
C HIS A 172 2.68 11.13 5.35
N VAL A 173 3.51 10.48 6.14
CA VAL A 173 3.10 9.37 7.02
C VAL A 173 3.95 9.33 8.29
N GLY A 174 3.36 8.82 9.38
CA GLY A 174 4.07 8.53 10.63
C GLY A 174 3.28 7.59 11.54
N PHE A 175 3.71 7.45 12.79
CA PHE A 175 2.99 6.71 13.82
C PHE A 175 2.30 7.64 14.81
N VAL A 176 1.03 7.36 15.11
CA VAL A 176 0.31 8.03 16.20
C VAL A 176 0.85 7.54 17.54
N VAL A 177 1.35 8.46 18.36
CA VAL A 177 1.69 8.18 19.76
C VAL A 177 0.45 8.26 20.64
N LYS A 178 -0.34 9.33 20.49
CA LYS A 178 -1.60 9.54 21.22
C LYS A 178 -2.45 10.62 20.57
N ASP A 179 -3.74 10.58 20.87
CA ASP A 179 -4.65 11.73 20.73
C ASP A 179 -4.50 12.65 21.95
N ASN A 180 -4.41 13.97 21.73
CA ASN A 180 -4.31 14.95 22.80
C ASN A 180 -5.68 15.46 23.28
N GLY A 181 -6.76 15.18 22.54
CA GLY A 181 -8.12 15.58 22.90
C GLY A 181 -8.45 17.06 22.64
N ASP A 182 -7.54 17.80 22.01
CA ASP A 182 -7.66 19.23 21.69
C ASP A 182 -7.67 19.51 20.18
N GLY A 183 -7.95 18.47 19.37
CA GLY A 183 -7.85 18.54 17.91
C GLY A 183 -6.42 18.34 17.39
N THR A 184 -5.48 17.92 18.24
CA THR A 184 -4.13 17.54 17.83
C THR A 184 -3.78 16.11 18.23
N ILE A 185 -2.80 15.54 17.53
CA ILE A 185 -2.20 14.24 17.84
C ILE A 185 -0.70 14.40 18.05
N GLN A 186 -0.13 13.57 18.93
CA GLN A 186 1.31 13.39 19.01
C GLN A 186 1.72 12.25 18.08
N THR A 187 2.80 12.44 17.33
CA THR A 187 3.30 11.47 16.35
C THR A 187 4.80 11.26 16.44
N ILE A 188 5.29 10.18 15.82
CA ILE A 188 6.70 9.96 15.47
C ILE A 188 6.77 9.76 13.96
N GLU A 189 7.52 10.61 13.29
CA GLU A 189 7.57 10.71 11.83
C GLU A 189 9.03 10.68 11.38
N GLY A 190 9.31 10.03 10.25
CA GLY A 190 10.59 10.16 9.55
C GLY A 190 10.50 11.20 8.44
N ASN A 191 11.61 11.77 7.99
CA ASN A 191 11.65 12.81 6.95
C ASN A 191 10.72 13.99 7.26
N THR A 192 10.79 14.49 8.50
CA THR A 192 10.07 15.68 8.94
C THR A 192 11.03 16.70 9.54
N GLY A 193 10.57 17.94 9.70
CA GLY A 193 11.37 19.05 10.23
C GLY A 193 12.24 19.69 9.16
N ASP A 194 12.90 20.79 9.53
CA ASP A 194 13.63 21.66 8.59
C ASP A 194 14.90 21.01 8.00
N GLY A 195 15.38 19.93 8.63
CA GLY A 195 16.56 19.18 8.19
C GLY A 195 16.28 17.71 7.85
N GLY A 196 15.01 17.32 7.70
CA GLY A 196 14.58 15.96 7.38
C GLY A 196 15.15 14.91 8.34
N ALA A 197 14.48 14.75 9.48
CA ALA A 197 14.88 13.80 10.52
C ALA A 197 13.71 12.93 10.99
N VAL A 198 14.03 11.94 11.82
CA VAL A 198 13.03 11.31 12.67
C VAL A 198 12.76 12.22 13.87
N GLU A 199 11.52 12.68 14.02
CA GLU A 199 11.11 13.57 15.10
C GLU A 199 9.79 13.14 15.74
N ALA A 200 9.60 13.54 16.99
CA ALA A 200 8.27 13.59 17.59
C ALA A 200 7.60 14.92 17.20
N ARG A 201 6.36 14.86 16.69
CA ARG A 201 5.63 16.05 16.23
C ARG A 201 4.25 16.14 16.89
N THR A 202 3.78 17.37 17.10
CA THR A 202 2.37 17.64 17.39
C THR A 202 1.73 18.10 16.08
N ARG A 203 0.72 17.37 15.60
CA ARG A 203 0.06 17.63 14.32
C ARG A 203 -1.42 17.91 14.54
N PRO A 204 -2.00 18.91 13.87
CA PRO A 204 -3.44 19.13 13.92
C PRO A 204 -4.17 18.06 13.11
N THR A 205 -5.29 17.54 13.63
CA THR A 205 -6.03 16.44 12.98
C THR A 205 -6.68 16.85 11.66
N TRP A 206 -6.89 18.15 11.40
CA TRP A 206 -7.44 18.61 10.13
C TRP A 206 -6.53 18.28 8.93
N GLN A 207 -5.22 18.13 9.14
CA GLN A 207 -4.24 17.73 8.11
C GLN A 207 -4.23 16.20 7.86
N VAL A 208 -4.94 15.42 8.66
CA VAL A 208 -4.95 13.96 8.53
C VAL A 208 -5.92 13.54 7.43
N ALA A 209 -5.47 12.74 6.47
CA ALA A 209 -6.32 12.09 5.48
C ALA A 209 -7.02 10.86 6.10
N GLY A 210 -6.26 10.07 6.87
CA GLY A 210 -6.78 8.95 7.64
C GLY A 210 -5.67 8.14 8.32
N TYR A 211 -6.04 6.96 8.80
CA TYR A 211 -5.21 6.08 9.60
C TYR A 211 -5.27 4.65 9.08
N GLY A 212 -4.11 4.02 8.95
CA GLY A 212 -3.96 2.58 8.84
C GLY A 212 -3.90 1.94 10.22
N TYR A 213 -4.60 0.83 10.41
CA TYR A 213 -4.63 0.08 11.67
C TYR A 213 -3.91 -1.26 11.50
N PRO A 214 -2.63 -1.39 11.90
CA PRO A 214 -1.95 -2.68 11.87
C PRO A 214 -2.62 -3.71 12.79
N MET A 215 -2.52 -5.01 12.45
CA MET A 215 -3.03 -6.08 13.33
C MET A 215 -1.96 -6.53 14.32
N TYR A 216 -1.80 -5.84 15.44
CA TYR A 216 -0.79 -6.18 16.45
C TYR A 216 -1.10 -7.52 17.14
N PRO A 217 -0.27 -8.57 16.93
CA PRO A 217 -0.55 -9.88 17.51
C PRO A 217 -0.53 -9.91 19.04
N GLY A 218 0.24 -9.01 19.67
CA GLY A 218 0.31 -8.87 21.13
C GLY A 218 -0.93 -8.21 21.75
N ASP A 219 -1.55 -7.26 21.04
CA ASP A 219 -2.75 -6.54 21.53
C ASP A 219 -4.00 -7.44 21.45
N LEU A 220 -4.05 -8.36 20.48
CA LEU A 220 -5.11 -9.35 20.35
C LEU A 220 -5.14 -10.33 21.53
N SER A 221 -3.98 -10.78 22.00
CA SER A 221 -3.88 -11.70 23.15
C SER A 221 -4.20 -11.04 24.49
N ALA A 222 -4.05 -9.72 24.62
CA ALA A 222 -4.40 -9.00 25.84
C ALA A 222 -5.91 -8.70 25.95
N SER A 223 -6.65 -8.85 24.85
CA SER A 223 -8.09 -8.56 24.76
C SER A 223 -8.97 -9.83 24.76
N SER A 224 -8.35 -11.01 24.84
CA SER A 224 -8.99 -12.34 24.90
C SER A 224 -8.92 -12.88 26.33
#